data_AF-A0A6G3MKV8-F1
#
_entry.id   AF-A0A6G3MKV8-F1
#
_cell.length_a   1.000
_cell.length_b   1.000
_cell.length_c   1.000
_cell.angle_alpha   90.00
_cell.angle_beta   90.00
_cell.angle_gamma   90.00
#
_symmetry.space_group_name_H-M   'P 1'
#
loop_
_entity.id
_entity.type
_entity.pdbx_description
1 polymer ?
#
loop_
_entity_poly.entity_id
_entity_poly.type
_entity_poly.pdbx_seq_one_letter_code
_entity_poly.pdbx_strand_id
1 'polypeptide(L)'
;ICRYLTALVYLNNVTKGGHTAFPVADDQLYTHEEFLKRKKGDLYNLSQYCHNGSLVVSPKKGTMILWYNHQLSEDGMLGNLDPYSLHGGCDVIEGEKWIANNWIPAPETPNLIFQNVYKPNYTNAVINESLENRKSNVIAEEAKNMHAEDL
;
A
#
# COMPACT_ATOMS: atom_id res chain seq x y z
N ILE A 1 4.64 -10.39 -2.76
CA ILE A 1 4.52 -9.97 -1.33
C ILE A 1 3.81 -8.62 -1.29
N CYS A 2 2.57 -8.58 -0.81
CA CYS A 2 1.83 -7.34 -0.59
C CYS A 2 2.20 -6.78 0.78
N ARG A 3 2.84 -5.62 0.84
CA ARG A 3 3.30 -4.98 2.10
C ARG A 3 2.20 -4.06 2.59
N TYR A 4 1.42 -4.48 3.59
CA TYR A 4 0.34 -3.64 4.10
C TYR A 4 0.87 -2.40 4.81
N LEU A 5 1.84 -2.61 5.71
CA LEU A 5 2.47 -1.57 6.51
C LEU A 5 3.98 -1.61 6.33
N THR A 6 4.61 -0.45 6.41
CA THR A 6 6.06 -0.33 6.55
C THR A 6 6.38 0.36 7.87
N ALA A 7 7.17 -0.30 8.71
CA ALA A 7 7.80 0.29 9.88
C ALA A 7 9.28 0.49 9.60
N LEU A 8 9.75 1.74 9.63
CA LEU A 8 11.16 2.09 9.45
C LEU A 8 11.70 2.66 10.76
N VAL A 9 12.73 2.01 11.30
CA VAL A 9 13.42 2.43 12.52
C VAL A 9 14.79 3.02 12.17
N TYR A 10 15.10 4.18 12.73
CA TYR A 10 16.45 4.75 12.65
C TYR A 10 17.34 4.18 13.76
N LEU A 11 18.42 3.50 13.37
CA LEU A 11 19.31 2.78 14.30
C LEU A 11 20.43 3.68 14.85
N ASN A 12 20.67 4.83 14.22
CA ASN A 12 21.63 5.84 14.66
C ASN A 12 21.12 7.27 14.36
N ASN A 13 21.79 8.27 14.95
CA ASN A 13 21.67 9.66 14.52
C ASN A 13 22.56 9.86 13.28
N VAL A 14 22.11 10.66 12.33
CA VAL A 14 22.91 11.05 11.15
C VAL A 14 23.40 12.47 11.34
N THR A 15 24.67 12.74 11.04
CA THR A 15 25.28 14.06 11.22
C THR A 15 24.63 15.10 10.31
N LYS A 16 24.49 14.80 9.02
CA LYS A 16 23.84 15.69 8.05
C LYS A 16 23.20 14.93 6.91
N GLY A 17 21.97 15.31 6.53
CA GLY A 17 21.20 14.64 5.48
C GLY A 17 20.52 13.36 5.98
N GLY A 18 20.34 12.38 5.09
CA GLY A 18 19.79 11.07 5.44
C GLY A 18 18.32 11.07 5.85
N HIS A 19 17.56 12.10 5.50
CA HIS A 19 16.12 12.17 5.75
C HIS A 19 15.36 11.02 5.05
N THR A 20 14.16 10.74 5.53
CA THR A 20 13.16 9.98 4.76
C THR A 20 12.12 10.99 4.29
N ALA A 21 12.01 11.17 2.97
CA ALA A 21 11.09 12.12 2.37
C ALA A 21 9.88 11.40 1.78
N PHE A 22 8.71 12.00 1.92
CA PHE A 22 7.46 11.63 1.28
C PHE A 22 7.08 12.79 0.33
N PRO A 23 7.42 12.70 -0.96
CA PRO A 23 7.36 13.85 -1.87
C PRO A 23 5.98 14.46 -2.04
N VAL A 24 4.95 13.64 -1.85
CA VAL A 24 3.56 14.00 -2.18
C VAL A 24 2.62 13.79 -1.00
N ALA A 25 3.13 13.57 0.21
CA ALA A 25 2.29 13.40 1.40
C ALA A 25 1.34 14.59 1.58
N ASP A 26 0.05 14.31 1.77
CA ASP A 26 -1.03 15.29 1.92
C ASP A 26 -1.11 16.37 0.81
N ASP A 27 -0.48 16.16 -0.35
CA ASP A 27 -0.54 17.11 -1.47
C ASP A 27 -1.87 16.99 -2.22
N GLN A 28 -2.81 17.86 -1.92
CA GLN A 28 -4.13 17.90 -2.58
C GLN A 28 -4.06 18.19 -4.08
N LEU A 29 -2.96 18.75 -4.57
CA LEU A 29 -2.74 19.04 -5.99
C LEU A 29 -1.97 17.91 -6.68
N TYR A 30 -1.68 16.82 -5.98
CA TYR A 30 -1.00 15.68 -6.57
C TYR A 30 -1.86 15.04 -7.66
N THR A 31 -1.27 14.92 -8.84
CA THR A 31 -1.76 14.02 -9.87
C THR A 31 -0.60 13.14 -10.36
N HIS A 32 -0.87 11.85 -10.49
CA HIS A 32 0.16 10.89 -10.90
C HIS A 32 0.75 11.26 -12.28
N GLU A 33 -0.09 11.73 -13.19
CA GLU A 33 0.32 12.14 -14.54
C GLU A 33 1.29 13.34 -14.53
N GLU A 34 1.02 14.38 -13.75
CA GLU A 34 1.91 15.55 -13.69
C GLU A 34 3.25 15.22 -13.03
N PHE A 35 3.21 14.31 -12.05
CA PHE A 35 4.39 13.82 -11.38
C PHE A 35 5.28 13.02 -12.35
N LEU A 36 4.70 12.14 -13.17
CA LEU A 36 5.41 11.43 -14.25
C LEU A 36 5.95 12.37 -15.33
N LYS A 37 5.21 13.43 -15.66
CA LYS A 37 5.65 14.46 -16.61
C LYS A 37 6.72 15.41 -16.05
N ARG A 38 7.08 15.28 -14.76
CA ARG A 38 8.11 16.08 -14.08
C ARG A 38 7.89 17.59 -14.21
N LYS A 39 6.64 18.05 -14.24
CA LYS A 39 6.31 19.49 -14.42
C LYS A 39 6.93 20.38 -13.34
N LYS A 40 7.10 19.86 -12.12
CA LYS A 40 7.69 20.54 -10.96
C LYS A 40 9.12 20.05 -10.65
N GLY A 41 9.80 19.46 -11.63
CA GLY A 41 11.07 18.75 -11.44
C GLY A 41 10.88 17.25 -11.22
N ASP A 42 11.98 16.51 -11.19
CA ASP A 42 11.97 15.06 -10.99
C ASP A 42 11.87 14.74 -9.50
N LEU A 43 10.68 14.86 -8.92
CA LEU A 43 10.45 14.65 -7.49
C LEU A 43 10.66 13.17 -7.05
N TYR A 44 10.90 12.25 -7.98
CA TYR A 44 11.45 10.92 -7.69
C TYR A 44 12.94 10.96 -7.32
N ASN A 45 13.69 11.94 -7.84
CA ASN A 45 15.11 12.12 -7.56
C ASN A 45 15.30 12.85 -6.23
N LEU A 46 15.31 12.08 -5.14
CA LEU A 46 15.48 12.61 -3.79
C LEU A 46 16.91 13.07 -3.48
N SER A 47 17.89 12.74 -4.30
CA SER A 47 19.23 13.33 -4.18
C SER A 47 19.19 14.84 -4.46
N GLN A 48 18.32 15.27 -5.38
CA GLN A 48 18.16 16.67 -5.74
C GLN A 48 16.97 17.35 -5.05
N TYR A 49 15.83 16.67 -4.95
CA TYR A 49 14.55 17.27 -4.56
C TYR A 49 14.05 16.80 -3.18
N CYS A 50 14.91 16.22 -2.33
CA CYS A 50 14.55 15.75 -0.98
C CYS A 50 13.66 16.74 -0.20
N HIS A 51 14.09 18.00 -0.16
CA HIS A 51 13.47 19.05 0.66
C HIS A 51 12.34 19.79 -0.06
N ASN A 52 12.03 19.41 -1.31
CA ASN A 52 10.83 19.84 -2.01
C ASN A 52 9.61 18.96 -1.69
N GLY A 53 9.83 17.81 -1.05
CA GLY A 53 8.76 16.93 -0.65
C GLY A 53 7.88 17.51 0.46
N SER A 54 6.59 17.20 0.44
CA SER A 54 5.61 17.71 1.40
C SER A 54 5.90 17.32 2.86
N LEU A 55 6.51 16.14 3.08
CA LEU A 55 6.93 15.68 4.40
C LEU A 55 8.36 15.14 4.34
N VAL A 56 9.22 15.62 5.24
CA VAL A 56 10.62 15.19 5.35
C VAL A 56 10.95 14.90 6.80
N VAL A 57 11.29 13.66 7.12
CA VAL A 57 11.57 13.20 8.48
C VAL A 57 13.07 13.06 8.69
N SER A 58 13.61 13.77 9.68
CA SER A 58 15.03 13.66 10.06
C SER A 58 15.30 12.34 10.82
N PRO A 59 16.42 11.66 10.51
CA PRO A 59 16.80 10.44 11.19
C PRO A 59 17.28 10.73 12.62
N LYS A 60 16.61 10.11 13.61
CA LYS A 60 16.98 10.20 15.01
C LYS A 60 16.96 8.80 15.62
N LYS A 61 18.06 8.40 16.26
CA LYS A 61 18.23 7.07 16.85
C LYS A 61 17.04 6.72 17.74
N GLY A 62 16.47 5.55 17.53
CA GLY A 62 15.35 5.02 18.30
C GLY A 62 13.97 5.51 17.81
N THR A 63 13.91 6.49 16.90
CA THR A 63 12.65 6.88 16.27
C THR A 63 12.21 5.83 15.26
N MET A 64 10.94 5.46 15.32
CA MET A 64 10.26 4.66 14.31
C MET A 64 9.22 5.51 13.60
N ILE A 65 9.18 5.42 12.28
CA ILE A 65 8.07 5.93 11.46
C ILE A 65 7.30 4.75 10.88
N LEU A 66 5.98 4.90 10.82
CA LEU A 66 5.05 3.88 10.37
C LEU A 66 4.11 4.51 9.33
N TRP A 67 3.85 3.81 8.24
CA TRP A 67 2.82 4.19 7.28
C TRP A 67 2.19 2.96 6.62
N TYR A 68 0.97 3.13 6.11
CA TYR A 68 0.27 2.15 5.30
C TYR A 68 0.68 2.36 3.83
N ASN A 69 0.95 1.27 3.11
CA ASN A 69 1.24 1.37 1.67
C ASN A 69 -0.03 1.25 0.81
N HIS A 70 -1.17 0.90 1.40
CA HIS A 70 -2.43 0.65 0.72
C HIS A 70 -3.58 1.38 1.42
N GLN A 71 -4.54 1.81 0.62
CA GLN A 71 -5.84 2.28 1.10
C GLN A 71 -6.71 1.10 1.55
N LEU A 72 -7.82 1.39 2.22
CA LEU A 72 -8.86 0.39 2.47
C LEU A 72 -9.82 0.36 1.28
N SER A 73 -10.28 -0.82 0.90
CA SER A 73 -11.46 -0.97 0.03
C SER A 73 -12.74 -0.68 0.82
N GLU A 74 -13.88 -0.51 0.13
CA GLU A 74 -15.18 -0.18 0.75
C GLU A 74 -15.63 -1.21 1.80
N ASP A 75 -15.31 -2.48 1.58
CA ASP A 75 -15.58 -3.58 2.49
C ASP A 75 -14.62 -3.62 3.70
N GLY A 76 -13.61 -2.75 3.74
CA GLY A 76 -12.62 -2.65 4.82
C GLY A 76 -11.46 -3.64 4.69
N MET A 77 -11.20 -4.10 3.46
CA MET A 77 -10.12 -5.02 3.11
C MET A 77 -8.91 -4.24 2.56
N LEU A 78 -7.87 -4.98 2.13
CA LEU A 78 -6.73 -4.38 1.44
C LEU A 78 -7.18 -3.78 0.11
N GLY A 79 -7.09 -2.45 -0.01
CA GLY A 79 -7.40 -1.72 -1.23
C GLY A 79 -6.18 -1.48 -2.12
N ASN A 80 -6.33 -0.50 -3.01
CA ASN A 80 -5.29 -0.08 -3.95
C ASN A 80 -4.05 0.46 -3.23
N LEU A 81 -2.91 0.44 -3.93
CA LEU A 81 -1.69 1.11 -3.47
C LEU A 81 -1.99 2.59 -3.21
N ASP A 82 -1.57 3.09 -2.07
CA ASP A 82 -1.72 4.50 -1.73
C ASP A 82 -0.60 5.31 -2.39
N PRO A 83 -0.89 6.15 -3.41
CA PRO A 83 0.15 6.94 -4.07
C PRO A 83 0.80 7.97 -3.14
N TYR A 84 0.12 8.39 -2.07
CA TYR A 84 0.64 9.31 -1.06
C TYR A 84 1.70 8.67 -0.16
N SER A 85 1.81 7.33 -0.19
CA SER A 85 2.87 6.59 0.50
C SER A 85 4.22 6.58 -0.24
N LEU A 86 4.32 7.25 -1.40
CA LEU A 86 5.58 7.42 -2.13
C LEU A 86 6.62 8.04 -1.19
N HIS A 87 7.74 7.36 -1.03
CA HIS A 87 8.80 7.77 -0.12
C HIS A 87 10.16 7.34 -0.65
N GLY A 88 11.20 7.90 -0.06
CA GLY A 88 12.56 7.40 -0.24
C GLY A 88 13.55 8.06 0.70
N GLY A 89 14.80 7.59 0.63
CA GLY A 89 15.91 8.14 1.38
C GLY A 89 16.55 9.31 0.64
N CYS A 90 16.77 10.40 1.35
CA CYS A 90 17.62 11.48 0.86
C CYS A 90 19.10 11.16 1.06
N ASP A 91 19.96 11.82 0.30
CA ASP A 91 21.41 11.66 0.41
C ASP A 91 21.91 11.92 1.83
N VAL A 92 22.84 11.08 2.28
CA VAL A 92 23.63 11.33 3.48
C VAL A 92 24.78 12.25 3.07
N ILE A 93 24.82 13.44 3.65
CA ILE A 93 25.83 14.46 3.33
C ILE A 93 27.06 14.27 4.23
N GLU A 94 26.83 13.88 5.49
CA GLU A 94 27.90 13.64 6.47
C GLU A 94 27.51 12.52 7.44
N GLY A 95 28.46 11.63 7.73
CA GLY A 95 28.28 10.46 8.58
C GLY A 95 27.71 9.26 7.82
N GLU A 96 26.89 8.47 8.50
CA GLU A 96 26.27 7.26 7.95
C GLU A 96 24.84 7.10 8.47
N LYS A 97 23.98 6.42 7.71
CA LYS A 97 22.58 6.16 8.07
C LYS A 97 22.35 4.65 8.15
N TRP A 98 21.96 4.19 9.33
CA TRP A 98 21.53 2.81 9.57
C TRP A 98 20.03 2.77 9.84
N ILE A 99 19.32 1.91 9.11
CA ILE A 99 17.88 1.71 9.26
C ILE A 99 17.54 0.22 9.34
N ALA A 100 16.45 -0.08 10.02
CA ALA A 100 15.77 -1.37 9.93
C ALA A 100 14.37 -1.15 9.36
N ASN A 101 14.06 -1.84 8.27
CA ASN A 101 12.73 -1.85 7.67
C ASN A 101 12.04 -3.17 8.00
N ASN A 102 10.90 -3.09 8.67
CA ASN A 102 9.99 -4.21 8.84
C ASN A 102 8.77 -4.01 7.95
N TRP A 103 8.60 -4.89 6.97
CA TRP A 103 7.41 -4.92 6.12
C TRP A 103 6.43 -5.94 6.67
N ILE A 104 5.27 -5.45 7.07
CA ILE A 104 4.20 -6.30 7.56
C ILE A 104 3.33 -6.68 6.36
N PRO A 105 3.27 -7.95 5.96
CA PRO A 105 2.51 -8.37 4.79
C PRO A 105 1.00 -8.30 5.07
N ALA A 106 0.22 -8.08 4.02
CA ALA A 106 -1.21 -8.34 4.07
C ALA A 106 -1.47 -9.86 4.09
N PRO A 107 -2.60 -10.33 4.64
CA PRO A 107 -2.95 -11.76 4.62
C PRO A 107 -3.03 -12.30 3.19
N GLU A 108 -2.43 -13.47 2.96
CA GLU A 108 -2.32 -14.06 1.61
C GLU A 108 -3.58 -14.78 1.13
N THR A 109 -4.53 -15.07 2.03
CA THR A 109 -5.76 -15.79 1.69
C THR A 109 -7.01 -15.01 2.13
N PRO A 110 -8.00 -14.80 1.23
CA PRO A 110 -9.29 -14.20 1.57
C PRO A 110 -9.96 -14.89 2.76
N ASN A 111 -9.75 -16.20 2.90
CA ASN A 111 -10.31 -17.02 3.96
C ASN A 111 -9.85 -16.66 5.38
N LEU A 112 -8.62 -16.16 5.54
CA LEU A 112 -8.11 -15.68 6.83
C LEU A 112 -8.63 -14.28 7.18
N ILE A 113 -9.07 -13.52 6.16
CA ILE A 113 -9.64 -12.19 6.35
C ILE A 113 -11.14 -12.26 6.73
N PHE A 114 -11.83 -13.37 6.46
CA PHE A 114 -13.22 -13.59 6.88
C PHE A 114 -13.42 -13.73 8.40
N GLN A 115 -12.36 -13.61 9.20
CA GLN A 115 -12.46 -13.33 10.63
C GLN A 115 -11.98 -11.91 10.92
N ASN A 116 -12.59 -10.94 10.24
CA ASN A 116 -12.36 -9.53 10.55
C ASN A 116 -12.93 -9.25 11.96
N VAL A 117 -12.07 -9.26 12.98
CA VAL A 117 -12.44 -9.06 14.40
C VAL A 117 -13.22 -7.74 14.59
N TYR A 118 -13.02 -6.77 13.72
CA TYR A 118 -13.67 -5.46 13.75
C TYR A 118 -14.97 -5.36 12.94
N LYS A 119 -15.32 -6.37 12.11
CA LYS A 119 -16.58 -6.44 11.34
C LYS A 119 -17.14 -7.88 11.26
N PRO A 120 -17.64 -8.44 12.38
CA PRO A 120 -18.07 -9.84 12.44
C PRO A 120 -19.33 -10.18 11.60
N ASN A 121 -20.13 -9.18 11.20
CA ASN A 121 -21.41 -9.40 10.50
C ASN A 121 -21.38 -9.23 8.98
N TYR A 122 -20.26 -8.77 8.40
CA TYR A 122 -20.15 -8.58 6.93
C TYR A 122 -19.95 -9.92 6.19
N THR A 123 -19.36 -10.90 6.89
CA THR A 123 -18.95 -12.20 6.34
C THR A 123 -20.13 -13.09 5.99
N ASN A 124 -21.19 -13.11 6.79
CA ASN A 124 -22.36 -13.97 6.52
C ASN A 124 -23.13 -13.53 5.27
N ALA A 125 -23.20 -12.23 4.97
CA ALA A 125 -23.92 -11.74 3.78
C ALA A 125 -23.17 -12.07 2.48
N VAL A 126 -21.86 -11.77 2.44
CA VAL A 126 -21.03 -11.96 1.22
C VAL A 126 -20.72 -13.43 0.95
N ILE A 127 -20.55 -14.26 1.99
CA ILE A 127 -20.36 -15.72 1.80
C ILE A 127 -21.62 -16.34 1.18
N ASN A 128 -22.80 -15.99 1.69
CA ASN A 128 -24.05 -16.52 1.15
C ASN A 128 -24.26 -16.06 -0.31
N GLU A 129 -23.99 -14.79 -0.62
CA GLU A 129 -24.11 -14.26 -1.98
C GLU A 129 -23.08 -14.88 -2.96
N SER A 130 -21.82 -15.08 -2.51
CA SER A 130 -20.78 -15.72 -3.33
C SER A 130 -21.08 -17.20 -3.59
N LEU A 131 -21.63 -17.92 -2.60
CA LEU A 131 -22.03 -19.31 -2.76
C LEU A 131 -23.25 -19.46 -3.68
N GLU A 132 -24.25 -18.58 -3.54
CA GLU A 132 -25.41 -18.52 -4.45
C GLU A 132 -24.97 -18.23 -5.90
N ASN A 133 -24.08 -17.26 -6.11
CA ASN A 133 -23.55 -16.94 -7.44
C ASN A 133 -22.73 -18.08 -8.05
N ARG A 134 -21.91 -18.78 -7.25
CA ARG A 134 -21.19 -19.97 -7.74
C ARG A 134 -22.13 -21.11 -8.12
N LYS A 135 -23.15 -21.39 -7.30
CA LYS A 135 -24.17 -22.41 -7.63
C LYS A 135 -24.91 -22.06 -8.91
N SER A 136 -25.29 -20.80 -9.07
CA SER A 136 -26.02 -20.30 -10.25
C SER A 136 -25.19 -20.46 -11.53
N ASN A 137 -23.89 -20.17 -11.48
CA ASN A 137 -23.00 -20.33 -12.63
C ASN A 137 -22.77 -21.79 -13.00
N VAL A 138 -22.62 -22.68 -12.02
CA VAL A 138 -22.48 -24.13 -12.27
C VAL A 138 -23.73 -24.69 -12.92
N ILE A 139 -24.92 -24.33 -12.42
CA ILE A 139 -26.21 -24.75 -13.02
C ILE A 139 -26.35 -24.22 -14.46
N ALA A 140 -25.93 -22.97 -14.71
CA ALA A 140 -25.99 -22.39 -16.05
C ALA A 140 -25.01 -23.06 -17.03
N GLU A 141 -23.89 -23.59 -16.54
CA GLU A 141 -22.90 -24.31 -17.34
C GLU A 141 -23.34 -25.74 -17.64
N GLU A 142 -23.93 -26.44 -16.66
CA GLU A 142 -24.54 -27.77 -16.84
C GLU A 142 -25.71 -27.72 -17.83
N ALA A 143 -26.57 -26.70 -17.75
CA ALA A 143 -27.69 -26.52 -18.68
C ALA A 143 -27.24 -26.25 -20.13
N LYS A 144 -26.10 -25.57 -20.33
CA LYS A 144 -25.50 -25.37 -21.66
C LYS A 144 -24.93 -26.66 -22.24
N ASN A 145 -24.34 -27.50 -21.39
CA ASN A 145 -23.76 -28.77 -21.83
C ASN A 145 -24.86 -29.79 -22.17
N MET A 146 -25.98 -29.79 -21.46
CA MET A 146 -27.14 -30.64 -21.81
C MET A 146 -27.79 -30.29 -23.15
N HIS A 147 -27.73 -29.03 -23.60
CA HIS A 147 -28.24 -28.63 -24.93
C HIS A 147 -27.22 -28.84 -26.07
N ALA A 148 -25.97 -29.19 -25.76
CA ALA A 148 -24.94 -29.47 -26.75
C ALA A 148 -24.90 -30.96 -27.17
N GLU A 149 -25.59 -31.85 -26.45
CA GLU A 149 -25.63 -33.30 -26.72
C GLU A 149 -26.86 -33.75 -27.55
N ASP A 150 -27.80 -32.84 -27.84
CA ASP A 150 -29.02 -33.09 -28.63
C ASP A 150 -28.96 -32.56 -30.09
N LEU A 151 -27.76 -32.29 -30.64
CA LEU A 151 -27.52 -31.87 -32.03
C LEU A 151 -26.51 -32.77 -32.77
#